data_AF-A0A0F0GYZ6-F1
#
_entry.id   AF-A0A0F0GYZ6-F1
#
_cell.length_a   1.000
_cell.length_b   1.000
_cell.length_c   1.000
_cell.angle_alpha   90.00
_cell.angle_beta   90.00
_cell.angle_gamma   90.00
#
_symmetry.space_group_name_H-M   'P 1'
#
loop_
_entity.id
_entity.type
_entity.pdbx_description
1 polymer ?
#
loop_
_entity_poly.entity_id
_entity_poly.type
_entity_poly.pdbx_seq_one_letter_code
_entity_poly.pdbx_strand_id
1 'polypeptide(L)'
;MGRVLPFVIAALLSVVVLFTPESGVPSSPPGTDKVVHTLLFALLAYTGLYANISRVLLWLVAYAGISEVLQHLITPLHRSGDVLDALVDVAGIGLGWAIASAIRSRRHGPRTTR
;
A
#
# COMPACT_ATOMS: atom_id res chain seq x y z
N MET A 1 -12.43 17.38 -4.01
CA MET A 1 -12.09 16.77 -2.69
C MET A 1 -12.55 15.32 -2.55
N GLY A 2 -13.74 14.93 -3.02
CA GLY A 2 -14.28 13.57 -2.80
C GLY A 2 -13.44 12.38 -3.29
N ARG A 3 -12.54 12.55 -4.27
CA ARG A 3 -11.64 11.47 -4.74
C ARG A 3 -10.36 11.31 -3.92
N VAL A 4 -9.96 12.33 -3.17
CA VAL A 4 -8.73 12.32 -2.35
C VAL A 4 -9.00 11.75 -0.96
N LEU A 5 -10.23 11.90 -0.45
CA LEU A 5 -10.63 11.40 0.86
C LEU A 5 -10.33 9.90 1.09
N PRO A 6 -10.62 8.98 0.15
CA PRO A 6 -10.26 7.56 0.31
C PRO A 6 -8.76 7.33 0.44
N PHE A 7 -7.94 8.10 -0.28
CA PHE A 7 -6.48 8.00 -0.19
C PHE A 7 -5.98 8.50 1.15
N VAL A 8 -6.52 9.61 1.67
CA VAL A 8 -6.17 10.12 3.00
C VAL A 8 -6.54 9.10 4.08
N ILE A 9 -7.72 8.51 4.02
CA ILE A 9 -8.14 7.46 4.96
C ILE A 9 -7.20 6.26 4.88
N ALA A 10 -6.87 5.79 3.67
CA ALA A 10 -5.93 4.67 3.47
C ALA A 10 -4.52 5.01 4.00
N ALA A 11 -4.05 6.24 3.85
CA ALA A 11 -2.76 6.70 4.36
C ALA A 11 -2.73 6.77 5.89
N LEU A 12 -3.82 7.24 6.52
CA LEU A 12 -3.92 7.23 7.98
C LEU A 12 -3.98 5.80 8.52
N LEU A 13 -4.76 4.92 7.87
CA LEU A 13 -4.80 3.50 8.20
C LEU A 13 -3.42 2.85 8.06
N SER A 14 -2.64 3.21 7.04
CA SER A 14 -1.33 2.59 6.84
C SER A 14 -0.34 2.95 7.93
N VAL A 15 -0.34 4.20 8.39
CA VAL A 15 0.48 4.62 9.53
C VAL A 15 0.10 3.83 10.79
N VAL A 16 -1.20 3.69 11.08
CA VAL A 16 -1.63 2.91 12.25
C VAL A 16 -1.17 1.46 12.12
N VAL A 17 -1.39 0.80 10.97
CA VAL A 17 -1.06 -0.62 10.78
C VAL A 17 0.46 -0.87 10.83
N LEU A 18 1.26 -0.04 10.16
CA LEU A 18 2.72 -0.23 10.07
C LEU A 18 3.42 0.03 11.41
N PHE A 19 2.91 0.97 12.21
CA PHE A 19 3.54 1.38 13.47
C PHE A 19 2.82 0.84 14.72
N THR A 20 1.84 -0.06 14.58
CA THR A 20 1.28 -0.78 15.72
C THR A 20 2.29 -1.84 16.19
N PRO A 21 2.70 -1.82 17.48
CA PRO A 21 3.61 -2.83 18.02
C PRO A 21 3.00 -4.23 17.99
N GLU A 22 3.84 -5.25 17.81
CA GLU A 22 3.39 -6.65 17.81
C GLU A 22 2.68 -7.05 19.12
N SER A 23 3.07 -6.46 20.25
CA SER A 23 2.41 -6.67 21.55
C SER A 23 0.96 -6.19 21.60
N GLY A 24 0.53 -5.35 20.65
CA GLY A 24 -0.83 -4.84 20.55
C GLY A 24 -1.75 -5.69 19.66
N VAL A 25 -1.24 -6.75 19.02
CA VAL A 25 -1.98 -7.57 18.05
C VAL A 25 -2.13 -9.00 18.59
N PRO A 26 -3.34 -9.59 18.56
CA PRO A 26 -3.52 -11.00 18.91
C PRO A 26 -2.63 -11.91 18.06
N SER A 27 -2.16 -13.02 18.65
CA SER A 27 -1.37 -14.03 17.94
C SER A 27 -2.08 -14.45 16.65
N SER A 28 -1.44 -14.18 15.52
CA SER A 28 -1.98 -14.46 14.19
C SER A 28 -1.17 -15.58 13.51
N PRO A 29 -1.75 -16.34 12.57
CA PRO A 29 -1.01 -17.33 11.81
C PRO A 29 0.22 -16.71 11.09
N PRO A 30 1.32 -17.45 10.92
CA PRO A 30 2.51 -16.97 10.22
C PRO A 30 2.17 -16.44 8.81
N GLY A 31 2.72 -15.27 8.43
CA GLY A 31 2.51 -14.64 7.12
C GLY A 31 1.26 -13.75 7.01
N THR A 32 0.45 -13.63 8.05
CA THR A 32 -0.72 -12.72 8.09
C THR A 32 -0.29 -11.26 7.89
N ASP A 33 0.83 -10.87 8.49
CA ASP A 33 1.51 -9.59 8.34
C ASP A 33 1.74 -9.24 6.85
N LYS A 34 2.28 -10.18 6.07
CA LYS A 34 2.60 -9.98 4.65
C LYS A 34 1.35 -9.78 3.81
N VAL A 35 0.28 -10.50 4.12
CA VAL A 35 -1.01 -10.33 3.45
C VAL A 35 -1.58 -8.94 3.76
N VAL A 36 -1.54 -8.51 5.03
CA VAL A 36 -2.01 -7.19 5.45
C VAL A 36 -1.23 -6.08 4.76
N HIS A 37 0.09 -6.18 4.73
CA HIS A 37 0.98 -5.23 4.03
C HIS A 37 0.67 -5.15 2.54
N THR A 38 0.58 -6.30 1.85
CA THR A 38 0.23 -6.37 0.42
C THR A 38 -1.08 -5.65 0.13
N LEU A 39 -2.13 -5.96 0.91
CA LEU A 39 -3.46 -5.38 0.72
C LEU A 39 -3.48 -3.88 1.02
N LEU A 40 -2.75 -3.45 2.04
CA LEU A 40 -2.64 -2.05 2.44
C LEU A 40 -1.96 -1.20 1.35
N PHE A 41 -0.83 -1.66 0.82
CA PHE A 41 -0.13 -0.98 -0.27
C PHE A 41 -0.90 -1.03 -1.60
N ALA A 42 -1.62 -2.12 -1.88
CA ALA A 42 -2.54 -2.19 -3.01
C ALA A 42 -3.67 -1.17 -2.90
N LEU A 43 -4.25 -1.00 -1.71
CA LEU A 43 -5.29 -0.02 -1.43
C LEU A 43 -4.77 1.42 -1.61
N LEU A 44 -3.58 1.72 -1.10
CA LEU A 44 -2.92 3.02 -1.28
C LEU A 44 -2.65 3.32 -2.75
N ALA A 45 -2.09 2.37 -3.50
CA ALA A 45 -1.81 2.53 -4.91
C ALA A 45 -3.09 2.74 -5.72
N TYR A 46 -4.12 1.92 -5.48
CA TYR A 46 -5.41 2.05 -6.16
C TYR A 46 -6.08 3.40 -5.88
N THR A 47 -6.19 3.79 -4.61
CA THR A 47 -6.86 5.05 -4.22
C THR A 47 -6.07 6.28 -4.65
N GLY A 48 -4.73 6.23 -4.61
CA GLY A 48 -3.86 7.30 -5.11
C GLY A 48 -3.95 7.49 -6.62
N LEU A 49 -4.01 6.39 -7.38
CA LEU A 49 -4.24 6.42 -8.82
C LEU A 49 -5.67 6.88 -9.16
N TYR A 50 -6.68 6.52 -8.35
CA TYR A 50 -8.06 6.99 -8.51
C TYR A 50 -8.18 8.50 -8.23
N ALA A 51 -7.40 9.01 -7.29
CA ALA A 51 -7.28 10.43 -6.97
C ALA A 51 -6.48 11.23 -8.02
N ASN A 52 -5.89 10.57 -9.03
CA ASN A 52 -4.99 11.16 -10.04
C ASN A 52 -3.78 11.89 -9.42
N ILE A 53 -3.23 11.36 -8.33
CA ILE A 53 -2.02 11.92 -7.72
C ILE A 53 -0.82 11.60 -8.61
N SER A 54 -0.14 12.64 -9.09
CA SER A 54 1.06 12.49 -9.91
C SER A 54 2.17 11.78 -9.13
N ARG A 55 2.85 10.83 -9.77
CA ARG A 55 3.97 10.07 -9.20
C ARG A 55 3.64 9.27 -7.94
N VAL A 56 2.36 8.99 -7.66
CA VAL A 56 1.93 8.28 -6.44
C VAL A 56 2.64 6.95 -6.22
N LEU A 57 2.91 6.18 -7.29
CA LEU A 57 3.61 4.91 -7.18
C LEU A 57 5.07 5.08 -6.72
N LEU A 58 5.77 6.11 -7.22
CA LEU A 58 7.13 6.43 -6.78
C LEU A 58 7.13 6.83 -5.29
N TRP A 59 6.16 7.64 -4.88
CA TRP A 59 6.01 8.02 -3.47
C TRP A 59 5.70 6.83 -2.57
N LEU A 60 4.90 5.88 -3.03
CA LEU A 60 4.59 4.67 -2.26
C LEU A 60 5.78 3.73 -2.14
N VAL A 61 6.62 3.60 -3.19
CA VAL A 61 7.87 2.82 -3.10
C VAL A 61 8.84 3.48 -2.12
N ALA A 62 8.98 4.80 -2.16
CA ALA A 62 9.77 5.54 -1.18
C ALA A 62 9.20 5.37 0.24
N TYR A 63 7.87 5.41 0.38
CA TYR A 63 7.20 5.21 1.67
C TYR A 63 7.47 3.82 2.24
N ALA A 64 7.38 2.75 1.44
CA ALA A 64 7.70 1.37 1.86
C ALA A 64 9.14 1.25 2.38
N GLY A 65 10.12 1.78 1.64
CA GLY A 65 11.51 1.76 2.07
C GLY A 65 11.76 2.57 3.34
N ILE A 66 11.14 3.76 3.45
CA ILE A 66 11.28 4.62 4.64
C ILE A 66 10.60 3.99 5.85
N SER A 67 9.41 3.37 5.69
CA SER A 67 8.72 2.72 6.80
C SER A 67 9.53 1.57 7.38
N GLU A 68 10.19 0.77 6.53
CA GLU A 68 11.07 -0.30 7.01
C GLU A 68 12.29 0.21 7.76
N VAL A 69 12.95 1.24 7.23
CA VAL A 69 14.07 1.89 7.94
C VAL A 69 13.60 2.44 9.29
N LEU A 70 12.43 3.07 9.34
CA LEU A 70 11.87 3.58 10.59
C LEU A 70 11.50 2.45 11.55
N GLN A 71 10.90 1.36 11.09
CA GLN A 71 10.58 0.20 11.91
C GLN A 71 11.84 -0.46 12.50
N HIS A 72 12.92 -0.52 11.72
CA HIS A 72 14.23 -1.01 12.18
C HIS A 72 14.89 -0.07 13.22
N LEU A 73 14.84 1.24 12.99
CA LEU A 73 15.47 2.24 13.87
C LEU A 73 14.69 2.49 15.16
N ILE A 74 13.36 2.37 15.11
CA ILE A 74 12.48 2.57 16.26
C ILE A 74 12.48 1.26 17.07
N THR A 75 13.50 1.15 17.93
CA THR A 75 13.77 0.01 18.83
C THR A 75 12.58 -0.52 19.64
N PRO A 76 11.56 0.28 20.04
CA PRO A 76 10.37 -0.26 20.72
C PRO A 76 9.49 -1.20 19.86
N LEU A 77 9.59 -1.15 18.53
CA LEU A 77 8.73 -1.94 17.64
C LEU A 77 9.10 -3.43 17.61
N HIS A 78 10.31 -3.81 18.04
CA HIS A 78 10.84 -5.19 18.00
C HIS A 78 10.72 -5.90 16.64
N ARG A 79 10.50 -5.14 15.56
CA ARG A 79 10.47 -5.68 14.19
C ARG A 79 11.87 -5.66 13.59
N SER A 80 12.37 -6.83 13.21
CA SER A 80 13.52 -6.91 12.32
C SER A 80 13.06 -6.43 10.95
N GLY A 81 13.37 -5.19 10.58
CA GLY A 81 13.08 -4.71 9.23
C GLY A 81 13.61 -5.71 8.21
N ASP A 82 12.70 -6.35 7.47
CA ASP A 82 13.01 -7.46 6.56
C ASP A 82 12.92 -6.96 5.12
N VAL A 83 13.94 -7.25 4.32
CA VAL A 83 13.94 -6.96 2.89
C VAL A 83 12.75 -7.65 2.21
N LEU A 84 12.30 -8.79 2.75
CA LEU A 84 11.08 -9.45 2.28
C LEU A 84 9.83 -8.59 2.47
N ASP A 85 9.73 -7.81 3.54
CA ASP A 85 8.55 -6.98 3.82
C ASP A 85 8.51 -5.78 2.85
N ALA A 86 9.67 -5.17 2.56
CA ALA A 86 9.79 -4.17 1.50
C ALA A 86 9.40 -4.74 0.11
N LEU A 87 9.77 -5.99 -0.21
CA LEU A 87 9.39 -6.63 -1.47
C LEU A 87 7.88 -6.90 -1.55
N VAL A 88 7.28 -7.32 -0.43
CA VAL A 88 5.84 -7.56 -0.30
C VAL A 88 5.06 -6.26 -0.50
N ASP A 89 5.53 -5.16 0.07
CA ASP A 89 4.93 -3.83 -0.11
C ASP A 89 4.96 -3.40 -1.58
N VAL A 90 6.10 -3.56 -2.26
CA VAL A 90 6.23 -3.25 -3.70
C VAL A 90 5.32 -4.13 -4.56
N ALA A 91 5.16 -5.41 -4.20
CA ALA A 91 4.21 -6.30 -4.87
C ALA A 91 2.75 -5.82 -4.69
N GLY A 92 2.39 -5.35 -3.48
CA GLY A 92 1.12 -4.70 -3.20
C GLY A 92 0.88 -3.46 -4.07
N ILE A 93 1.88 -2.58 -4.20
CA ILE A 93 1.80 -1.39 -5.09
C ILE A 93 1.53 -1.83 -6.54
N GLY A 94 2.24 -2.84 -7.02
CA GLY A 94 2.05 -3.41 -8.36
C GLY A 94 0.64 -3.94 -8.58
N LEU A 95 0.08 -4.66 -7.59
CA LEU A 95 -1.29 -5.17 -7.62
C LEU A 95 -2.32 -4.03 -7.71
N GLY A 96 -2.19 -3.00 -6.86
CA GLY A 96 -3.10 -1.83 -6.88
C GLY A 96 -3.05 -1.09 -8.22
N TRP A 97 -1.88 -0.98 -8.84
CA TRP A 97 -1.73 -0.44 -10.18
C TRP A 97 -2.38 -1.31 -11.26
N ALA A 98 -2.19 -2.62 -11.21
CA ALA A 98 -2.79 -3.57 -12.16
C ALA A 98 -4.33 -3.50 -12.12
N ILE A 99 -4.92 -3.48 -10.92
CA ILE A 99 -6.37 -3.34 -10.72
C ILE A 99 -6.87 -2.02 -11.31
N ALA A 100 -6.22 -0.90 -10.97
CA ALA A 100 -6.61 0.42 -11.48
C ALA A 100 -6.53 0.49 -13.01
N SER A 101 -5.50 -0.11 -13.60
CA SER A 101 -5.29 -0.15 -15.05
C SER A 101 -6.31 -1.03 -15.76
N ALA A 102 -6.63 -2.20 -15.21
CA ALA A 102 -7.67 -3.08 -15.74
C ALA A 102 -9.05 -2.40 -15.73
N ILE A 103 -9.40 -1.70 -14.65
CA ILE A 103 -10.67 -0.95 -14.55
C ILE A 103 -10.72 0.19 -15.56
N ARG A 104 -9.63 0.94 -15.75
CA ARG A 104 -9.54 2.00 -16.76
C ARG A 104 -9.67 1.46 -18.18
N SER A 105 -8.97 0.37 -18.50
CA SER A 105 -9.03 -0.27 -19.80
C SER A 105 -10.44 -0.74 -20.16
N ARG A 106 -11.21 -1.24 -19.19
CA ARG A 106 -12.60 -1.66 -19.41
C ARG A 106 -13.56 -0.50 -19.66
N ARG A 107 -13.24 0.71 -19.19
CA ARG A 107 -14.04 1.92 -19.44
C ARG A 107 -13.78 2.52 -20.83
N HIS A 108 -12.63 2.24 -21.41
CA HIS A 108 -12.30 2.57 -22.81
C HIS A 108 -12.75 1.46 -23.77
N GLY A 109 -14.04 1.08 -23.69
CA GLY A 109 -14.65 0.14 -24.64
C GLY A 109 -14.50 0.59 -26.09
N PRO A 110 -14.65 -0.32 -27.07
CA PRO A 110 -14.25 -0.11 -28.46
C PRO A 110 -14.81 1.21 -28.99
N ARG A 111 -13.94 2.13 -29.41
CA ARG A 111 -14.35 3.22 -30.29
C ARG A 111 -14.89 2.55 -31.54
N THR A 112 -16.21 2.44 -31.64
CA THR A 112 -16.89 2.12 -32.88
C THR A 112 -16.58 3.25 -33.85
N THR A 113 -15.49 3.10 -34.60
CA THR A 113 -15.23 3.89 -35.80
C THR A 113 -16.35 3.56 -36.76
N ARG A 114 -17.26 4.53 -36.89
CA ARG A 114 -18.38 4.51 -37.80
C ARG A 114 -17.92 4.77 -39.23
#